data_AF-A0A6A6ECA2-F1
#
_entry.id   AF-A0A6A6ECA2-F1
#
_cell.length_a   1.000
_cell.length_b   1.000
_cell.length_c   1.000
_cell.angle_alpha   90.00
_cell.angle_beta   90.00
_cell.angle_gamma   90.00
#
_symmetry.space_group_name_H-M   'P 1'
#
loop_
_entity.id
_entity.type
_entity.pdbx_description
1 polymer ?
#
loop_
_entity_poly.entity_id
_entity_poly.type
_entity_poly.pdbx_seq_one_letter_code
_entity_poly.pdbx_strand_id
1 'polypeptide(L)'
;MAADEAATLMTIPLELRHNIFEFASVRPDGPNKLLRHWFEKKEIARIIAHPSVLVNAQVAHGGDESENSEDEDNDNDGVEDEEEEDDNDDGADGEEDGMADGDGDGDGDGDGDGDGDGDGDGADEEIVTATATSIQTAAPTVSASPKWRHITNIMRVTHCPPPLELLLTSKTLSQEALDWYYDAAVLRLDATAGFAHITFFEESLQEITDAAFSPIENIRRVEITFTWDTAWLRASEAIVDIFQATLRERAYFVVKILKRAPELKEVLIKWYDSANDDEAAGFKVDVLEPFNALVANIKLEEHFLAPGEEPAAKSVMGKRRLEFEDILAQNHNFL
;
A
#
# COMPACT_ATOMS: atom_id res chain seq x y z
N MET A 1 26.74 29.22 44.28
CA MET A 1 25.74 28.18 43.97
C MET A 1 25.73 28.06 42.47
N ALA A 2 26.29 26.99 41.92
CA ALA A 2 26.14 26.71 40.50
C ALA A 2 24.65 26.47 40.27
N ALA A 3 24.03 27.24 39.36
CA ALA A 3 22.69 26.93 38.92
C ALA A 3 22.76 25.53 38.32
N ASP A 4 21.97 24.63 38.90
CA ASP A 4 21.78 23.27 38.40
C ASP A 4 21.14 23.43 37.02
N GLU A 5 21.96 23.36 35.96
CA GLU A 5 21.50 23.40 34.59
C GLU A 5 20.63 22.16 34.40
N ALA A 6 19.31 22.35 34.50
CA ALA A 6 18.36 21.28 34.33
C ALA A 6 18.66 20.57 33.01
N ALA A 7 18.96 19.28 33.07
CA ALA A 7 19.23 18.48 31.89
C ALA A 7 18.07 18.63 30.91
N THR A 8 18.34 19.22 29.75
CA THR A 8 17.34 19.40 28.69
C THR A 8 17.53 18.33 27.63
N LEU A 9 16.48 18.02 26.88
CA LEU A 9 16.62 17.11 25.74
C LEU A 9 17.68 17.59 24.73
N MET A 10 17.91 18.90 24.60
CA MET A 10 18.94 19.43 23.70
C MET A 10 20.38 19.24 24.22
N THR A 11 20.57 18.91 25.50
CA THR A 11 21.90 18.68 26.09
C THR A 11 22.43 17.25 25.94
N ILE A 12 21.58 16.30 25.55
CA ILE A 12 22.03 14.91 25.27
C ILE A 12 22.61 14.79 23.85
N PRO A 13 23.56 13.87 23.59
CA PRO A 13 24.10 13.62 22.25
C PRO A 13 23.04 13.35 21.18
N LEU A 14 23.35 13.73 19.93
CA LEU A 14 22.42 13.62 18.79
C LEU A 14 21.97 12.17 18.56
N GLU A 15 22.88 11.22 18.72
CA GLU A 15 22.62 9.80 18.52
C GLU A 15 21.57 9.28 19.51
N LEU A 16 21.62 9.74 20.77
CA LEU A 16 20.60 9.40 21.76
C LEU A 16 19.26 10.06 21.45
N ARG A 17 19.25 11.25 20.85
CA ARG A 17 18.01 11.90 20.40
C ARG A 17 17.38 11.16 19.23
N HIS A 18 18.17 10.67 18.29
CA HIS A 18 17.68 9.83 17.19
C HIS A 18 16.99 8.57 17.72
N ASN A 19 17.57 7.88 18.71
CA ASN A 19 16.92 6.72 19.34
C ASN A 19 15.59 7.10 20.03
N ILE A 20 15.51 8.29 20.62
CA ILE A 20 14.25 8.80 21.20
C ILE A 20 13.23 9.09 20.09
N PHE A 21 13.64 9.68 18.97
CA PHE A 21 12.76 9.95 17.84
C PHE A 21 12.23 8.65 17.23
N GLU A 22 13.10 7.66 17.04
CA GLU A 22 12.75 6.32 16.59
C GLU A 22 11.69 5.68 17.49
N PHE A 23 11.95 5.64 18.79
CA PHE A 23 10.99 5.11 19.76
C PHE A 23 9.68 5.90 19.77
N ALA A 24 9.75 7.23 19.74
CA ALA A 24 8.57 8.10 19.74
C ALA A 24 7.75 7.97 18.45
N SER A 25 8.38 7.56 17.35
CA SER A 25 7.74 7.32 16.06
C SER A 25 6.97 5.99 16.01
N VAL A 26 7.18 5.05 16.93
CA VAL A 26 6.42 3.78 16.93
C VAL A 26 4.91 4.05 17.09
N ARG A 27 4.09 3.37 16.28
CA ARG A 27 2.62 3.44 16.31
C ARG A 27 2.05 2.02 16.38
N PRO A 28 0.87 1.82 17.01
CA PRO A 28 0.22 0.51 17.06
C PRO A 28 -0.01 -0.10 15.68
N ASP A 29 -0.41 0.72 14.71
CA ASP A 29 -0.76 0.28 13.35
C ASP A 29 0.45 0.22 12.40
N GLY A 30 1.65 0.54 12.89
CA GLY A 30 2.86 0.64 12.10
C GLY A 30 2.82 1.72 11.00
N PRO A 31 3.87 1.77 10.16
CA PRO A 31 4.00 2.77 9.11
C PRO A 31 3.24 2.41 7.82
N ASN A 32 2.92 1.13 7.62
CA ASN A 32 2.26 0.62 6.41
C ASN A 32 0.88 1.26 6.18
N LYS A 33 0.10 1.48 7.25
CA LYS A 33 -1.24 2.08 7.17
C LYS A 33 -1.23 3.62 7.15
N LEU A 34 -0.07 4.27 7.27
CA LEU A 34 0.02 5.73 7.44
C LEU A 34 -0.58 6.50 6.25
N LEU A 35 -0.20 6.13 5.02
CA LEU A 35 -0.69 6.81 3.82
C LEU A 35 -2.18 6.52 3.59
N ARG A 36 -2.64 5.29 3.83
CA ARG A 36 -4.06 4.93 3.81
C ARG A 36 -4.87 5.84 4.73
N HIS A 37 -4.51 5.92 6.00
CA HIS A 37 -5.20 6.79 6.96
C HIS A 37 -5.17 8.27 6.54
N TRP A 38 -4.07 8.72 5.92
CA TRP A 38 -3.98 10.07 5.39
C TRP A 38 -4.98 10.34 4.26
N PHE A 39 -5.09 9.43 3.29
CA PHE A 39 -6.06 9.53 2.19
C PHE A 39 -7.51 9.48 2.70
N GLU A 40 -7.82 8.51 3.56
CA GLU A 40 -9.16 8.35 4.14
C GLU A 40 -9.57 9.61 4.91
N LYS A 41 -8.67 10.16 5.74
CA LYS A 41 -8.92 11.40 6.48
C LYS A 41 -9.15 12.59 5.54
N LYS A 42 -8.38 12.70 4.45
CA LYS A 42 -8.52 13.76 3.45
C LYS A 42 -9.85 13.66 2.69
N GLU A 43 -10.28 12.46 2.33
CA GLU A 43 -11.57 12.23 1.68
C GLU A 43 -12.73 12.52 2.62
N ILE A 44 -12.69 12.04 3.87
CA ILE A 44 -13.72 12.35 4.87
C ILE A 44 -13.84 13.87 5.07
N ALA A 45 -12.72 14.58 5.19
CA ALA A 45 -12.73 16.04 5.29
C ALA A 45 -13.37 16.70 4.05
N ARG A 46 -13.13 16.17 2.85
CA ARG A 46 -13.77 16.60 1.61
C ARG A 46 -15.28 16.36 1.65
N ILE A 47 -15.74 15.18 2.04
CA ILE A 47 -17.16 14.84 2.15
C ILE A 47 -17.88 15.78 3.11
N ILE A 48 -17.29 16.02 4.29
CA ILE A 48 -17.86 16.92 5.33
C ILE A 48 -17.94 18.37 4.83
N ALA A 49 -16.96 18.82 4.03
CA ALA A 49 -16.94 20.18 3.51
C ALA A 49 -18.03 20.47 2.45
N HIS A 50 -18.70 19.44 1.91
CA HIS A 50 -19.78 19.62 0.93
C HIS A 50 -21.15 19.75 1.64
N PRO A 51 -21.75 20.96 1.68
CA PRO A 51 -22.91 21.26 2.52
C PRO A 51 -24.21 20.57 2.08
N SER A 52 -24.23 19.97 0.89
CA SER A 52 -25.40 19.25 0.35
C SER A 52 -25.62 17.88 0.99
N VAL A 53 -24.62 17.32 1.68
CA VAL A 53 -24.70 15.92 2.10
C VAL A 53 -25.36 15.78 3.48
N LEU A 54 -25.07 16.61 4.50
CA LEU A 54 -25.36 16.15 5.89
C LEU A 54 -25.68 17.26 6.90
N VAL A 55 -26.91 17.24 7.41
CA VAL A 55 -27.25 17.76 8.75
C VAL A 55 -27.18 16.55 9.70
N ASN A 56 -26.29 16.58 10.69
CA ASN A 56 -26.10 15.56 11.75
C ASN A 56 -25.46 14.22 11.35
N ALA A 57 -24.50 14.17 10.43
CA ALA A 57 -23.79 12.90 10.17
C ALA A 57 -22.80 12.51 11.27
N GLN A 58 -22.65 11.21 11.46
CA GLN A 58 -21.60 10.62 12.29
C GLN A 58 -20.46 10.15 11.37
N VAL A 59 -19.22 10.43 11.75
CA VAL A 59 -18.05 9.91 11.01
C VAL A 59 -17.75 8.51 11.54
N ALA A 60 -17.89 7.48 10.70
CA ALA A 60 -17.29 6.18 11.00
C ALA A 60 -15.85 6.20 10.48
N HIS A 61 -14.92 6.03 11.40
CA HIS A 61 -13.63 5.50 11.04
C HIS A 61 -13.86 4.00 10.87
N GLY A 62 -13.64 3.50 9.65
CA GLY A 62 -13.85 2.09 9.34
C GLY A 62 -13.15 1.27 10.41
N GLY A 63 -13.94 0.60 11.24
CA GLY A 63 -13.39 -0.33 12.21
C GLY A 63 -12.54 -1.31 11.45
N ASP A 64 -11.34 -1.56 11.94
CA ASP A 64 -10.46 -2.66 11.54
C ASP A 64 -11.16 -3.97 11.93
N GLU A 65 -12.37 -4.20 11.40
CA GLU A 65 -13.16 -5.41 11.57
C GLU A 65 -12.40 -6.51 10.87
N SER A 66 -11.46 -7.09 11.61
CA SER A 66 -10.66 -8.26 11.28
C SER A 66 -10.54 -8.43 9.78
N GLU A 67 -9.72 -7.60 9.13
CA GLU A 67 -9.08 -8.05 7.90
C GLU A 67 -8.26 -9.28 8.33
N ASN A 68 -8.93 -10.43 8.36
CA ASN A 68 -8.35 -11.76 8.40
C ASN A 68 -7.69 -11.96 7.03
N SER A 69 -6.78 -11.06 6.70
CA SER A 69 -5.91 -11.18 5.56
C SER A 69 -4.92 -12.25 5.97
N GLU A 70 -5.10 -13.44 5.43
CA GLU A 70 -4.02 -14.43 5.28
C GLU A 70 -2.90 -13.91 4.33
N ASP A 71 -2.77 -12.59 4.16
CA ASP A 71 -1.52 -11.96 3.77
C ASP A 71 -0.62 -11.98 5.00
N GLU A 72 -0.03 -13.15 5.23
CA GLU A 72 1.25 -13.26 5.92
C GLU A 72 2.21 -12.27 5.23
N ASP A 73 2.32 -11.08 5.81
CA ASP A 73 3.44 -10.16 5.62
C ASP A 73 4.70 -10.90 6.05
N ASN A 74 5.20 -11.77 5.17
CA ASN A 74 6.51 -12.36 5.26
C ASN A 74 7.50 -11.27 4.82
N ASP A 75 7.71 -10.29 5.70
CA ASP A 75 8.92 -9.46 5.72
C ASP A 75 10.11 -10.39 6.00
N ASN A 76 10.48 -11.19 5.00
CA ASN A 76 11.70 -11.99 5.00
C ASN A 76 12.90 -11.08 4.73
N ASP A 77 13.18 -10.17 5.67
CA ASP A 77 14.41 -9.37 5.72
C ASP A 77 15.51 -10.14 6.48
N GLY A 78 15.77 -11.40 6.11
CA GLY A 78 16.62 -12.32 6.86
C GLY A 78 17.66 -13.07 6.02
N VAL A 79 18.76 -12.38 5.68
CA VAL A 79 20.14 -12.88 5.53
C VAL A 79 20.29 -14.37 5.19
N GLU A 80 20.51 -14.69 3.91
CA GLU A 80 21.19 -15.94 3.52
C GLU A 80 22.70 -15.74 3.75
N ASP A 81 23.17 -16.12 4.94
CA ASP A 81 24.58 -16.39 5.21
C ASP A 81 24.84 -17.84 4.77
N GLU A 82 25.76 -17.99 3.82
CA GLU A 82 26.28 -19.24 3.32
C GLU A 82 26.94 -20.04 4.46
N GLU A 83 26.46 -21.24 4.79
CA GLU A 83 27.36 -22.33 5.20
C GLU A 83 26.96 -23.65 4.53
N GLU A 84 27.91 -24.13 3.75
CA GLU A 84 27.98 -25.46 3.14
C GLU A 84 27.92 -26.55 4.22
N GLU A 85 26.99 -27.49 4.12
CA GLU A 85 27.22 -28.86 4.60
C GLU A 85 26.77 -29.87 3.54
N ASP A 86 27.78 -30.51 2.94
CA ASP A 86 27.73 -31.81 2.31
C ASP A 86 26.94 -32.79 3.19
N ASP A 87 25.90 -33.41 2.65
CA ASP A 87 25.68 -34.84 2.93
C ASP A 87 24.96 -35.54 1.78
N ASN A 88 25.64 -36.57 1.30
CA ASN A 88 25.13 -37.57 0.38
C ASN A 88 23.96 -38.32 1.04
N ASP A 89 22.83 -38.47 0.35
CA ASP A 89 22.09 -39.73 0.45
C ASP A 89 21.44 -40.12 -0.87
N ASP A 90 21.73 -41.36 -1.23
CA ASP A 90 21.36 -42.06 -2.45
C ASP A 90 19.94 -42.60 -2.33
N GLY A 91 19.10 -42.25 -3.30
CA GLY A 91 18.16 -43.20 -3.94
C GLY A 91 16.85 -43.53 -3.20
N ALA A 92 15.74 -43.32 -3.91
CA ALA A 92 14.82 -44.40 -4.26
C ALA A 92 13.67 -43.86 -5.12
N ASP A 93 13.48 -44.52 -6.27
CA ASP A 93 12.30 -44.47 -7.12
C ASP A 93 11.01 -44.77 -6.33
N GLY A 94 9.96 -44.03 -6.64
CA GLY A 94 8.62 -44.27 -6.12
C GLY A 94 7.56 -43.53 -6.92
N GLU A 95 7.18 -44.11 -8.07
CA GLU A 95 5.93 -43.82 -8.76
C GLU A 95 4.74 -44.15 -7.84
N GLU A 96 3.81 -43.22 -7.64
CA GLU A 96 2.43 -43.60 -7.30
C GLU A 96 1.42 -42.55 -7.75
N ASP A 97 0.65 -42.93 -8.76
CA ASP A 97 -0.58 -42.29 -9.22
C ASP A 97 -1.67 -42.38 -8.13
N GLY A 98 -2.43 -41.30 -7.92
CA GLY A 98 -3.53 -41.33 -6.96
C GLY A 98 -4.51 -40.18 -7.09
N MET A 99 -5.56 -40.40 -7.88
CA MET A 99 -6.74 -39.54 -8.04
C MET A 99 -7.36 -39.13 -6.70
N ALA A 100 -7.79 -37.88 -6.59
CA ALA A 100 -8.80 -37.46 -5.62
C ALA A 100 -9.70 -36.38 -6.24
N ASP A 101 -10.80 -36.83 -6.84
CA ASP A 101 -11.98 -36.02 -7.11
C ASP A 101 -12.63 -35.63 -5.77
N GLY A 102 -12.87 -34.34 -5.58
CA GLY A 102 -13.53 -33.78 -4.40
C GLY A 102 -14.60 -32.79 -4.83
N ASP A 103 -15.74 -33.31 -5.30
CA ASP A 103 -17.01 -32.59 -5.37
C ASP A 103 -17.44 -32.19 -3.95
N GLY A 104 -17.83 -30.93 -3.76
CA GLY A 104 -18.30 -30.38 -2.49
C GLY A 104 -19.29 -29.24 -2.71
N ASP A 105 -20.57 -29.63 -2.70
CA ASP A 105 -21.78 -28.86 -2.95
C ASP A 105 -22.07 -27.71 -1.96
N GLY A 106 -22.83 -26.73 -2.45
CA GLY A 106 -23.93 -26.06 -1.72
C GLY A 106 -23.56 -25.05 -0.64
N ASP A 107 -24.36 -24.05 -0.30
CA ASP A 107 -25.69 -23.59 -0.70
C ASP A 107 -25.86 -22.21 -0.04
N GLY A 108 -26.73 -21.37 -0.58
CA GLY A 108 -27.54 -20.51 0.29
C GLY A 108 -27.54 -19.02 -0.02
N ASP A 109 -28.22 -18.67 -1.11
CA ASP A 109 -28.87 -17.36 -1.26
C ASP A 109 -29.85 -17.14 -0.09
N GLY A 110 -29.69 -16.03 0.61
CA GLY A 110 -30.49 -15.66 1.77
C GLY A 110 -31.02 -14.24 1.66
N ASP A 111 -31.79 -13.95 0.61
CA ASP A 111 -32.55 -12.72 0.46
C ASP A 111 -33.75 -12.74 1.43
N GLY A 112 -33.58 -12.05 2.56
CA GLY A 112 -34.62 -11.87 3.57
C GLY A 112 -35.41 -10.58 3.36
N ASP A 113 -36.34 -10.58 2.39
CA ASP A 113 -37.37 -9.53 2.26
C ASP A 113 -38.45 -9.71 3.35
N GLY A 114 -38.37 -8.90 4.40
CA GLY A 114 -39.32 -8.86 5.49
C GLY A 114 -40.37 -7.76 5.31
N ASP A 115 -41.33 -7.96 4.42
CA ASP A 115 -42.55 -7.14 4.34
C ASP A 115 -43.55 -7.59 5.42
N GLY A 116 -43.56 -6.86 6.53
CA GLY A 116 -44.51 -7.04 7.62
C GLY A 116 -45.68 -6.06 7.54
N ASP A 117 -46.69 -6.38 6.73
CA ASP A 117 -48.01 -5.74 6.78
C ASP A 117 -48.80 -6.30 7.96
N GLY A 118 -48.84 -5.53 9.05
CA GLY A 118 -49.63 -5.83 10.24
C GLY A 118 -50.78 -4.83 10.41
N ASP A 119 -51.91 -5.12 9.75
CA ASP A 119 -53.20 -4.50 10.07
C ASP A 119 -53.71 -5.02 11.43
N GLY A 120 -53.91 -4.11 12.37
CA GLY A 120 -54.41 -4.40 13.71
C GLY A 120 -55.32 -3.28 14.21
N ASP A 121 -56.59 -3.34 13.81
CA ASP A 121 -57.70 -2.61 14.41
C ASP A 121 -57.92 -3.08 15.86
N GLY A 122 -57.85 -2.15 16.81
CA GLY A 122 -58.11 -2.42 18.22
C GLY A 122 -58.33 -1.12 18.99
N ALA A 123 -59.56 -0.62 18.95
CA ALA A 123 -60.03 0.46 19.81
C ALA A 123 -60.18 -0.05 21.24
N ASP A 124 -59.37 0.46 22.16
CA ASP A 124 -59.73 0.57 23.58
C ASP A 124 -59.07 1.83 24.17
N GLU A 125 -59.92 2.69 24.73
CA GLU A 125 -59.55 3.92 25.41
C GLU A 125 -58.91 3.59 26.77
N GLU A 126 -57.58 3.53 26.81
CA GLU A 126 -56.83 3.60 28.07
C GLU A 126 -55.90 4.81 28.03
N ILE A 127 -55.97 5.64 29.07
CA ILE A 127 -55.14 6.84 29.25
C ILE A 127 -53.72 6.37 29.60
N VAL A 128 -52.96 5.97 28.57
CA VAL A 128 -51.53 5.68 28.69
C VAL A 128 -50.79 6.98 28.42
N THR A 129 -49.95 7.36 29.37
CA THR A 129 -49.06 8.51 29.24
C THR A 129 -48.13 8.24 28.06
N ALA A 130 -48.42 8.88 26.92
CA ALA A 130 -47.67 8.75 25.68
C ALA A 130 -46.25 9.27 25.88
N THR A 131 -45.37 8.38 26.30
CA THR A 131 -43.93 8.57 26.17
C THR A 131 -43.68 8.51 24.68
N ALA A 132 -43.65 9.67 24.02
CA ALA A 132 -43.31 9.78 22.61
C ALA A 132 -41.89 9.25 22.43
N THR A 133 -41.77 7.98 22.08
CA THR A 133 -40.52 7.37 21.62
C THR A 133 -40.22 8.05 20.29
N SER A 134 -39.46 9.15 20.33
CA SER A 134 -39.02 9.80 19.11
C SER A 134 -38.18 8.79 18.36
N ILE A 135 -38.63 8.35 17.19
CA ILE A 135 -37.84 7.54 16.28
C ILE A 135 -36.70 8.45 15.84
N GLN A 136 -35.60 8.36 16.59
CA GLN A 136 -34.39 9.11 16.33
C GLN A 136 -33.76 8.43 15.12
N THR A 137 -34.08 8.92 13.93
CA THR A 137 -33.47 8.43 12.69
C THR A 137 -31.97 8.48 12.86
N ALA A 138 -31.32 7.31 12.81
CA ALA A 138 -29.89 7.19 12.99
C ALA A 138 -29.19 8.16 12.04
N ALA A 139 -28.27 8.94 12.59
CA ALA A 139 -27.45 9.86 11.82
C ALA A 139 -26.76 9.11 10.67
N PRO A 140 -26.81 9.62 9.43
CA PRO A 140 -26.09 9.00 8.32
C PRO A 140 -24.60 8.92 8.66
N THR A 141 -24.01 7.77 8.40
CA THR A 141 -22.60 7.51 8.69
C THR A 141 -21.74 7.88 7.48
N VAL A 142 -20.70 8.69 7.68
CA VAL A 142 -19.68 9.02 6.67
C VAL A 142 -18.50 8.09 6.85
N SER A 143 -18.16 7.35 5.81
CA SER A 143 -16.94 6.56 5.73
C SER A 143 -16.14 6.94 4.48
N ALA A 144 -14.84 6.68 4.52
CA ALA A 144 -13.98 6.83 3.36
C ALA A 144 -14.26 5.71 2.33
N SER A 145 -13.91 5.97 1.07
CA SER A 145 -14.04 4.99 -0.01
C SER A 145 -13.13 3.77 0.25
N PRO A 146 -13.61 2.54 0.03
CA PRO A 146 -12.79 1.33 0.14
C PRO A 146 -11.59 1.30 -0.79
N LYS A 147 -11.55 2.13 -1.85
CA LYS A 147 -10.45 2.19 -2.81
C LYS A 147 -9.09 2.45 -2.14
N TRP A 148 -9.07 3.17 -1.02
CA TRP A 148 -7.83 3.46 -0.29
C TRP A 148 -7.19 2.24 0.37
N ARG A 149 -7.89 1.10 0.47
CA ARG A 149 -7.27 -0.16 0.93
C ARG A 149 -6.15 -0.61 0.00
N HIS A 150 -6.26 -0.34 -1.30
CA HIS A 150 -5.24 -0.73 -2.27
C HIS A 150 -3.98 0.14 -2.23
N ILE A 151 -3.99 1.27 -1.53
CA ILE A 151 -2.84 2.16 -1.51
C ILE A 151 -1.62 1.51 -0.85
N THR A 152 -1.82 0.64 0.14
CA THR A 152 -0.71 -0.02 0.85
C THR A 152 0.12 -0.92 -0.07
N ASN A 153 -0.51 -1.43 -1.14
CA ASN A 153 0.14 -2.26 -2.14
C ASN A 153 0.87 -1.41 -3.19
N ILE A 154 0.40 -0.18 -3.43
CA ILE A 154 0.99 0.74 -4.42
C ILE A 154 2.09 1.59 -3.81
N MET A 155 1.88 2.12 -2.60
CA MET A 155 2.74 3.10 -1.97
C MET A 155 2.66 3.04 -0.45
N ARG A 156 3.82 2.96 0.20
CA ARG A 156 3.94 2.97 1.67
C ARG A 156 5.21 3.68 2.11
N VAL A 157 5.24 4.14 3.35
CA VAL A 157 6.47 4.65 3.97
C VAL A 157 6.95 3.65 5.02
N THR A 158 8.27 3.55 5.20
CA THR A 158 8.85 2.59 6.16
C THR A 158 8.87 3.08 7.61
N HIS A 159 8.60 4.37 7.84
CA HIS A 159 8.66 4.97 9.17
C HIS A 159 7.44 5.87 9.40
N CYS A 160 7.06 6.01 10.67
CA CYS A 160 6.07 7.01 11.07
C CYS A 160 6.76 8.32 11.47
N PRO A 161 6.15 9.48 11.21
CA PRO A 161 6.68 10.75 11.68
C PRO A 161 6.60 10.83 13.21
N PRO A 162 7.52 11.58 13.85
CA PRO A 162 7.45 11.83 15.27
C PRO A 162 6.09 12.45 15.67
N PRO A 163 5.61 12.19 16.89
CA PRO A 163 4.28 12.62 17.33
C PRO A 163 4.19 14.14 17.38
N LEU A 164 2.99 14.66 17.11
CA LEU A 164 2.77 16.11 17.03
C LEU A 164 3.17 16.82 18.33
N GLU A 165 2.95 16.19 19.47
CA GLU A 165 3.32 16.69 20.79
C GLU A 165 4.82 16.98 20.90
N LEU A 166 5.66 16.07 20.34
CA LEU A 166 7.10 16.27 20.28
C LEU A 166 7.46 17.43 19.35
N LEU A 167 6.85 17.46 18.16
CA LEU A 167 7.08 18.49 17.15
C LEU A 167 6.64 19.89 17.62
N LEU A 168 5.66 19.98 18.53
CA LEU A 168 5.18 21.23 19.10
C LEU A 168 5.98 21.69 20.34
N THR A 169 6.88 20.87 20.88
CA THR A 169 7.64 21.20 22.10
C THR A 169 8.65 22.32 21.88
N SER A 170 9.39 22.30 20.76
CA SER A 170 10.38 23.32 20.42
C SER A 170 10.66 23.32 18.92
N LYS A 171 10.87 24.50 18.33
CA LYS A 171 11.19 24.64 16.89
C LYS A 171 12.46 23.88 16.50
N THR A 172 13.52 23.99 17.31
CA THR A 172 14.79 23.30 17.03
C THR A 172 14.61 21.78 17.09
N LEU A 173 13.91 21.30 18.10
CA LEU A 173 13.64 19.86 18.26
C LEU A 173 12.77 19.33 17.13
N SER A 174 11.76 20.10 16.71
CA SER A 174 10.89 19.79 15.58
C SER A 174 11.69 19.63 14.29
N GLN A 175 12.60 20.58 14.02
CA GLN A 175 13.46 20.54 12.84
C GLN A 175 14.39 19.32 12.87
N GLU A 176 15.01 19.03 14.00
CA GLU A 176 15.91 17.89 14.14
C GLU A 176 15.18 16.55 14.02
N ALA A 177 14.00 16.43 14.64
CA ALA A 177 13.19 15.22 14.58
C ALA A 177 12.64 14.96 13.17
N LEU A 178 12.25 16.01 12.44
CA LEU A 178 11.84 15.89 11.04
C LEU A 178 13.03 15.59 10.12
N ASP A 179 14.19 16.20 10.35
CA ASP A 179 15.41 15.92 9.59
C ASP A 179 15.82 14.45 9.73
N TRP A 180 15.86 13.95 10.97
CA TRP A 180 16.04 12.52 11.26
C TRP A 180 15.00 11.66 10.56
N TYR A 181 13.71 12.01 10.67
CA TYR A 181 12.63 11.22 10.08
C TYR A 181 12.79 11.11 8.56
N TYR A 182 13.07 12.21 7.86
CA TYR A 182 13.22 12.19 6.41
C TYR A 182 14.53 11.56 5.94
N ASP A 183 15.58 11.54 6.77
CA ASP A 183 16.75 10.70 6.52
C ASP A 183 16.43 9.21 6.72
N ALA A 184 15.62 8.83 7.71
CA ALA A 184 15.28 7.44 8.05
C ALA A 184 14.16 6.82 7.19
N ALA A 185 13.17 7.62 6.81
CA ALA A 185 12.01 7.17 6.05
C ALA A 185 12.37 6.86 4.59
N VAL A 186 11.83 5.76 4.09
CA VAL A 186 11.89 5.37 2.68
C VAL A 186 10.47 5.33 2.15
N LEU A 187 10.22 6.01 1.04
CA LEU A 187 8.98 5.85 0.28
C LEU A 187 9.12 4.64 -0.64
N ARG A 188 8.34 3.59 -0.38
CA ARG A 188 8.25 2.42 -1.23
C ARG A 188 7.11 2.60 -2.22
N LEU A 189 7.39 2.40 -3.50
CA LEU A 189 6.44 2.46 -4.62
C LEU A 189 6.49 1.13 -5.38
N ASP A 190 5.35 0.47 -5.58
CA ASP A 190 5.25 -0.62 -6.56
C ASP A 190 4.61 -0.04 -7.83
N ALA A 191 5.42 0.15 -8.86
CA ALA A 191 4.97 0.69 -10.14
C ALA A 191 4.05 -0.28 -10.89
N THR A 192 4.08 -1.56 -10.52
CA THR A 192 3.31 -2.63 -11.14
C THR A 192 2.03 -2.97 -10.37
N ALA A 193 1.91 -2.58 -9.10
CA ALA A 193 0.73 -2.79 -8.26
C ALA A 193 -0.55 -2.18 -8.82
N GLY A 194 -1.64 -2.95 -8.77
CA GLY A 194 -2.95 -2.52 -9.25
C GLY A 194 -2.90 -2.12 -10.71
N PHE A 195 -2.28 -2.94 -11.55
CA PHE A 195 -1.93 -2.64 -12.94
C PHE A 195 -3.14 -2.22 -13.78
N ALA A 196 -4.30 -2.84 -13.50
CA ALA A 196 -5.59 -2.50 -14.10
C ALA A 196 -6.11 -1.09 -13.79
N HIS A 197 -5.67 -0.49 -12.68
CA HIS A 197 -6.22 0.76 -12.13
C HIS A 197 -5.28 1.96 -12.34
N ILE A 198 -4.93 2.24 -13.60
CA ILE A 198 -4.02 3.35 -13.98
C ILE A 198 -4.48 4.69 -13.37
N THR A 199 -5.77 5.01 -13.48
CA THR A 199 -6.32 6.27 -12.97
C THR A 199 -6.18 6.40 -11.46
N PHE A 200 -6.36 5.31 -10.70
CA PHE A 200 -6.18 5.32 -9.25
C PHE A 200 -4.71 5.47 -8.86
N PHE A 201 -3.81 4.80 -9.57
CA PHE A 201 -2.36 4.95 -9.40
C PHE A 201 -1.95 6.42 -9.58
N GLU A 202 -2.37 7.05 -10.68
CA GLU A 202 -2.06 8.46 -10.95
C GLU A 202 -2.73 9.41 -9.95
N GLU A 203 -4.02 9.20 -9.64
CA GLU A 203 -4.78 10.02 -8.70
C GLU A 203 -4.09 10.04 -7.33
N SER A 204 -3.72 8.87 -6.80
CA SER A 204 -3.12 8.75 -5.47
C SER A 204 -1.76 9.46 -5.39
N LEU A 205 -0.88 9.22 -6.35
CA LEU A 205 0.42 9.89 -6.44
C LEU A 205 0.27 11.42 -6.64
N GLN A 206 -0.64 11.87 -7.49
CA GLN A 206 -0.90 13.28 -7.70
C GLN A 206 -1.45 13.95 -6.42
N GLU A 207 -2.38 13.28 -5.73
CA GLU A 207 -2.98 13.76 -4.50
C GLU A 207 -1.97 13.96 -3.37
N ILE A 208 -0.99 13.07 -3.23
CA ILE A 208 0.12 13.24 -2.27
C ILE A 208 1.01 14.40 -2.68
N THR A 209 1.29 14.53 -3.97
CA THR A 209 2.22 15.54 -4.48
C THR A 209 1.65 16.96 -4.43
N ASP A 210 0.33 17.12 -4.58
CA ASP A 210 -0.35 18.41 -4.52
C ASP A 210 -0.84 18.80 -3.11
N ALA A 211 -0.62 17.95 -2.12
CA ALA A 211 -0.95 18.27 -0.74
C ALA A 211 -0.15 19.48 -0.26
N ALA A 212 -0.82 20.39 0.46
CA ALA A 212 -0.12 21.43 1.21
C ALA A 212 0.75 20.73 2.26
N PHE A 213 2.07 20.95 2.19
CA PHE A 213 3.09 20.21 2.96
C PHE A 213 3.19 18.74 2.52
N SER A 214 3.35 18.52 1.22
CA SER A 214 3.50 17.17 0.66
C SER A 214 4.70 16.45 1.30
N PRO A 215 4.53 15.18 1.74
CA PRO A 215 5.65 14.35 2.16
C PRO A 215 6.74 14.20 1.08
N ILE A 216 6.39 14.34 -0.20
CA ILE A 216 7.33 14.26 -1.34
C ILE A 216 8.37 15.37 -1.30
N GLU A 217 8.04 16.56 -0.79
CA GLU A 217 8.98 17.70 -0.81
C GLU A 217 10.24 17.44 0.01
N ASN A 218 10.14 16.58 1.04
CA ASN A 218 11.22 16.30 1.97
C ASN A 218 11.71 14.85 1.88
N ILE A 219 11.11 14.00 1.03
CA ILE A 219 11.52 12.61 0.91
C ILE A 219 12.95 12.54 0.36
N ARG A 220 13.83 11.78 1.02
CA ARG A 220 15.24 11.68 0.65
C ARG A 220 15.58 10.36 -0.01
N ARG A 221 14.80 9.31 0.28
CA ARG A 221 15.02 7.95 -0.20
C ARG A 221 13.73 7.36 -0.74
N VAL A 222 13.80 6.80 -1.94
CA VAL A 222 12.69 6.14 -2.60
C VAL A 222 13.13 4.75 -3.05
N GLU A 223 12.29 3.76 -2.85
CA GLU A 223 12.45 2.40 -3.35
C GLU A 223 11.29 2.13 -4.32
N ILE A 224 11.60 1.69 -5.54
CA ILE A 224 10.64 1.48 -6.61
C ILE A 224 10.76 0.05 -7.08
N THR A 225 9.65 -0.69 -7.01
CA THR A 225 9.59 -2.07 -7.48
C THR A 225 8.87 -2.13 -8.81
N PHE A 226 9.48 -2.80 -9.77
CA PHE A 226 8.89 -3.22 -11.03
C PHE A 226 8.88 -4.75 -11.03
N THR A 227 7.68 -5.33 -11.09
CA THR A 227 7.51 -6.78 -11.22
C THR A 227 6.94 -7.10 -12.58
N TRP A 228 7.74 -7.77 -13.42
CA TRP A 228 7.40 -8.07 -14.79
C TRP A 228 7.51 -9.56 -15.07
N ASP A 229 6.83 -10.01 -16.13
CA ASP A 229 6.87 -11.41 -16.54
C ASP A 229 7.00 -11.52 -18.06
N THR A 230 8.20 -11.22 -18.55
CA THR A 230 8.49 -11.23 -19.98
C THR A 230 8.24 -12.59 -20.63
N ALA A 231 8.65 -13.69 -19.99
CA ALA A 231 8.49 -15.04 -20.53
C ALA A 231 7.00 -15.39 -20.74
N TRP A 232 6.16 -15.14 -19.74
CA TRP A 232 4.72 -15.38 -19.84
C TRP A 232 4.04 -14.44 -20.83
N LEU A 233 4.36 -13.14 -20.81
CA LEU A 233 3.78 -12.15 -21.73
C LEU A 233 4.07 -12.50 -23.19
N ARG A 234 5.30 -12.92 -23.51
CA ARG A 234 5.67 -13.37 -24.87
C ARG A 234 4.86 -14.58 -25.32
N ALA A 235 4.54 -15.49 -24.41
CA ALA A 235 3.73 -16.67 -24.71
C ALA A 235 2.24 -16.33 -24.87
N SER A 236 1.77 -15.22 -24.29
CA SER A 236 0.35 -14.87 -24.24
C SER A 236 -0.23 -14.32 -25.55
N GLU A 237 0.59 -14.01 -26.58
CA GLU A 237 0.29 -13.41 -27.92
C GLU A 237 -0.64 -12.18 -27.99
N ALA A 238 -1.42 -11.90 -26.95
CA ALA A 238 -2.42 -10.86 -26.88
C ALA A 238 -1.99 -9.83 -25.83
N ILE A 239 -1.97 -8.55 -26.21
CA ILE A 239 -1.97 -7.39 -25.31
C ILE A 239 -0.57 -7.03 -24.70
N VAL A 240 0.52 -7.70 -25.10
CA VAL A 240 1.90 -7.35 -24.68
C VAL A 240 2.22 -5.86 -24.89
N ASP A 241 1.88 -5.31 -26.05
CA ASP A 241 2.16 -3.91 -26.39
C ASP A 241 1.45 -2.93 -25.44
N ILE A 242 0.21 -3.23 -25.04
CA ILE A 242 -0.57 -2.40 -24.11
C ILE A 242 0.06 -2.45 -22.73
N PHE A 243 0.39 -3.65 -22.23
CA PHE A 243 1.06 -3.81 -20.94
C PHE A 243 2.39 -3.06 -20.91
N GLN A 244 3.22 -3.23 -21.95
CA GLN A 244 4.48 -2.51 -22.05
C GLN A 244 4.28 -0.99 -22.12
N ALA A 245 3.30 -0.50 -22.88
CA ALA A 245 2.98 0.93 -22.95
C ALA A 245 2.53 1.49 -21.59
N THR A 246 1.65 0.77 -20.88
CA THR A 246 1.20 1.14 -19.53
C THR A 246 2.36 1.18 -18.54
N LEU A 247 3.29 0.21 -18.59
CA LEU A 247 4.44 0.21 -17.70
C LEU A 247 5.35 1.43 -17.93
N ARG A 248 5.60 1.80 -19.19
CA ARG A 248 6.35 3.01 -19.54
C ARG A 248 5.67 4.27 -19.04
N GLU A 249 4.35 4.37 -19.20
CA GLU A 249 3.57 5.51 -18.73
C GLU A 249 3.66 5.65 -17.21
N ARG A 250 3.52 4.55 -16.47
CA ARG A 250 3.68 4.54 -15.02
C ARG A 250 5.10 4.92 -14.58
N ALA A 251 6.13 4.38 -15.22
CA ALA A 251 7.52 4.76 -14.95
C ALA A 251 7.75 6.26 -15.18
N TYR A 252 7.25 6.80 -16.30
CA TYR A 252 7.30 8.22 -16.60
C TYR A 252 6.56 9.06 -15.54
N PHE A 253 5.38 8.62 -15.11
CA PHE A 253 4.61 9.30 -14.09
C PHE A 253 5.32 9.32 -12.74
N VAL A 254 5.90 8.19 -12.32
CA VAL A 254 6.73 8.13 -11.10
C VAL A 254 7.88 9.13 -11.19
N VAL A 255 8.63 9.16 -12.30
CA VAL A 255 9.71 10.14 -12.51
C VAL A 255 9.20 11.59 -12.44
N LYS A 256 8.02 11.87 -13.03
CA LYS A 256 7.40 13.21 -12.98
C LYS A 256 7.11 13.63 -11.54
N ILE A 257 6.66 12.72 -10.68
CA ILE A 257 6.44 12.99 -9.26
C ILE A 257 7.77 13.19 -8.52
N LEU A 258 8.74 12.31 -8.74
CA LEU A 258 10.04 12.38 -8.06
C LEU A 258 10.85 13.64 -8.42
N LYS A 259 10.64 14.22 -9.61
CA LYS A 259 11.19 15.55 -9.96
C LYS A 259 10.70 16.69 -9.07
N ARG A 260 9.62 16.50 -8.31
CA ARG A 260 9.10 17.46 -7.33
C ARG A 260 9.67 17.28 -5.92
N ALA A 261 10.58 16.32 -5.72
CA ALA A 261 11.28 16.09 -4.47
C ALA A 261 12.67 16.75 -4.50
N PRO A 262 12.83 18.02 -4.06
CA PRO A 262 14.11 18.73 -4.11
C PRO A 262 15.19 18.11 -3.20
N GLU A 263 14.77 17.39 -2.16
CA GLU A 263 15.66 16.76 -1.18
C GLU A 263 15.95 15.28 -1.51
N LEU A 264 15.52 14.77 -2.68
CA LEU A 264 15.73 13.39 -3.08
C LEU A 264 17.23 13.10 -3.26
N LYS A 265 17.77 12.17 -2.47
CA LYS A 265 19.19 11.80 -2.47
C LYS A 265 19.42 10.43 -3.13
N GLU A 266 18.52 9.48 -2.91
CA GLU A 266 18.70 8.09 -3.34
C GLU A 266 17.40 7.51 -3.91
N VAL A 267 17.53 6.80 -5.03
CA VAL A 267 16.47 5.99 -5.62
C VAL A 267 17.00 4.59 -5.81
N LEU A 268 16.39 3.62 -5.14
CA LEU A 268 16.63 2.20 -5.38
C LEU A 268 15.53 1.68 -6.30
N ILE A 269 15.91 1.10 -7.44
CA ILE A 269 15.01 0.44 -8.37
C ILE A 269 15.23 -1.06 -8.25
N LYS A 270 14.18 -1.80 -7.90
CA LYS A 270 14.15 -3.26 -7.91
C LYS A 270 13.40 -3.73 -9.13
N TRP A 271 14.08 -4.45 -10.01
CA TRP A 271 13.52 -4.99 -11.24
C TRP A 271 13.43 -6.51 -11.15
N TYR A 272 12.21 -7.04 -11.08
CA TYR A 272 11.93 -8.46 -11.12
C TYR A 272 11.41 -8.83 -12.51
N ASP A 273 12.02 -9.83 -13.15
CA ASP A 273 11.56 -10.33 -14.46
C ASP A 273 11.82 -11.84 -14.62
N SER A 274 11.01 -12.51 -15.44
CA SER A 274 11.14 -13.94 -15.74
C SER A 274 12.14 -14.23 -16.85
N ALA A 275 12.64 -13.21 -17.55
CA ALA A 275 13.60 -13.36 -18.62
C ALA A 275 14.79 -12.38 -18.48
N ASN A 276 15.99 -12.86 -18.83
CA ASN A 276 17.23 -12.09 -18.87
C ASN A 276 17.95 -12.26 -20.22
N ASP A 277 17.26 -11.92 -21.30
CA ASP A 277 17.81 -11.89 -22.65
C ASP A 277 17.86 -10.46 -23.21
N ASP A 278 18.47 -10.29 -24.38
CA ASP A 278 18.72 -8.97 -24.98
C ASP A 278 17.45 -8.14 -25.20
N GLU A 279 16.33 -8.79 -25.53
CA GLU A 279 15.06 -8.08 -25.75
C GLU A 279 14.44 -7.65 -24.41
N ALA A 280 14.45 -8.52 -23.39
CA ALA A 280 13.98 -8.17 -22.03
C ALA A 280 14.84 -7.05 -21.43
N ALA A 281 16.16 -7.13 -21.60
CA ALA A 281 17.10 -6.09 -21.19
C ALA A 281 16.85 -4.77 -21.92
N GLY A 282 16.57 -4.82 -23.23
CA GLY A 282 16.21 -3.65 -24.03
C GLY A 282 14.94 -2.96 -23.53
N PHE A 283 13.89 -3.74 -23.23
CA PHE A 283 12.64 -3.21 -22.67
C PHE A 283 12.84 -2.58 -21.29
N LYS A 284 13.57 -3.24 -20.39
CA LYS A 284 13.94 -2.68 -19.08
C LYS A 284 14.66 -1.34 -19.22
N VAL A 285 15.66 -1.26 -20.09
CA VAL A 285 16.42 -0.02 -20.31
C VAL A 285 15.50 1.11 -20.79
N ASP A 286 14.58 0.82 -21.70
CA ASP A 286 13.58 1.77 -22.21
C ASP A 286 12.62 2.26 -21.10
N VAL A 287 12.12 1.37 -20.24
CA VAL A 287 11.28 1.73 -19.09
C VAL A 287 12.04 2.58 -18.06
N LEU A 288 13.33 2.27 -17.83
CA LEU A 288 14.13 2.92 -16.80
C LEU A 288 14.88 4.17 -17.30
N GLU A 289 14.98 4.40 -18.60
CA GLU A 289 15.66 5.57 -19.18
C GLU A 289 15.25 6.90 -18.53
N PRO A 290 13.96 7.19 -18.28
CA PRO A 290 13.53 8.47 -17.71
C PRO A 290 14.11 8.75 -16.31
N PHE A 291 14.49 7.72 -15.54
CA PHE A 291 15.06 7.88 -14.19
C PHE A 291 16.43 8.56 -14.20
N ASN A 292 17.16 8.50 -15.31
CA ASN A 292 18.44 9.20 -15.48
C ASN A 292 18.30 10.73 -15.39
N ALA A 293 17.08 11.26 -15.50
CA ALA A 293 16.80 12.69 -15.37
C ALA A 293 16.61 13.16 -13.92
N LEU A 294 16.65 12.26 -12.94
CA LEU A 294 16.54 12.61 -11.51
C LEU A 294 17.90 13.06 -10.97
N VAL A 295 17.88 14.05 -10.08
CA VAL A 295 19.09 14.57 -9.41
C VAL A 295 19.35 13.78 -8.13
N ALA A 296 19.47 12.45 -8.26
CA ALA A 296 19.63 11.52 -7.14
C ALA A 296 20.59 10.38 -7.52
N ASN A 297 21.14 9.70 -6.52
CA ASN A 297 21.91 8.47 -6.73
C ASN A 297 20.95 7.32 -7.06
N ILE A 298 21.00 6.83 -8.30
CA ILE A 298 20.15 5.73 -8.76
C ILE A 298 20.91 4.40 -8.59
N LYS A 299 20.33 3.47 -7.84
CA LYS A 299 20.79 2.08 -7.70
C LYS A 299 19.78 1.16 -8.36
N LEU A 300 20.27 0.11 -9.03
CA LEU A 300 19.45 -0.90 -9.68
C LEU A 300 19.79 -2.27 -9.09
N GLU A 301 18.78 -2.95 -8.56
CA GLU A 301 18.81 -4.34 -8.12
C GLU A 301 17.96 -5.17 -9.10
N GLU A 302 18.55 -6.22 -9.66
CA GLU A 302 17.93 -7.03 -10.71
C GLU A 302 17.72 -8.45 -10.20
N HIS A 303 16.51 -8.95 -10.38
CA HIS A 303 16.08 -10.25 -9.91
C HIS A 303 15.46 -11.00 -11.10
N PHE A 304 16.11 -12.08 -11.53
CA PHE A 304 15.67 -12.89 -12.66
C PHE A 304 15.41 -14.32 -12.24
N LEU A 305 14.39 -14.94 -12.83
CA LEU A 305 14.19 -16.38 -12.73
C LEU A 305 15.19 -17.14 -13.60
N ALA A 306 15.44 -18.41 -13.26
CA ALA A 306 16.21 -19.28 -14.13
C ALA A 306 15.43 -19.53 -15.44
N PRO A 307 16.11 -19.76 -16.58
CA PRO A 307 15.43 -20.03 -17.84
C PRO A 307 14.47 -21.22 -17.76
N GLY A 308 13.19 -20.99 -18.05
CA GLY A 308 12.14 -22.02 -18.00
C GLY A 308 11.53 -22.25 -16.61
N GLU A 309 11.99 -21.55 -15.59
CA GLU A 309 11.38 -21.57 -14.26
C GLU A 309 10.11 -20.72 -14.23
N GLU A 310 9.10 -21.22 -13.51
CA GLU A 310 7.88 -20.46 -13.24
C GLU A 310 7.93 -19.86 -11.83
N PRO A 311 7.47 -18.62 -11.65
CA PRO A 311 7.42 -18.00 -10.34
C PRO A 311 6.44 -18.77 -9.43
N ALA A 312 6.87 -19.07 -8.21
CA ALA A 312 5.98 -19.62 -7.20
C ALA A 312 4.79 -18.69 -6.95
N ALA A 313 3.56 -19.21 -6.86
CA ALA A 313 2.34 -18.41 -6.74
C ALA A 313 2.35 -17.40 -5.58
N LYS A 314 3.04 -17.72 -4.48
CA LYS A 314 3.18 -16.84 -3.30
C LYS A 314 4.30 -15.79 -3.43
N SER A 315 5.21 -15.94 -4.41
CA SER A 315 6.28 -14.97 -4.66
C SER A 315 5.74 -13.66 -5.21
N VAL A 316 6.52 -12.58 -5.13
CA VAL A 316 6.15 -11.27 -5.69
C VAL A 316 5.80 -11.38 -7.18
N MET A 317 6.60 -12.13 -7.94
CA MET A 317 6.35 -12.38 -9.36
C MET A 317 5.11 -13.25 -9.59
N GLY A 318 4.89 -14.29 -8.78
CA GLY A 318 3.72 -15.16 -8.91
C GLY A 318 2.42 -14.43 -8.64
N LYS A 319 2.37 -13.62 -7.58
CA LYS A 319 1.22 -12.73 -7.29
C LYS A 319 0.95 -11.78 -8.46
N ARG A 320 2.01 -11.23 -9.08
CA ARG A 320 1.88 -10.33 -10.24
C ARG A 320 1.38 -11.05 -11.50
N ARG A 321 1.86 -12.28 -11.77
CA ARG A 321 1.37 -13.11 -12.88
C ARG A 321 -0.13 -13.36 -12.75
N LEU A 322 -0.59 -13.76 -11.56
CA LEU A 322 -2.02 -13.98 -11.30
C LEU A 322 -2.86 -12.72 -11.54
N GLU A 323 -2.35 -11.54 -11.15
CA GLU A 323 -3.03 -10.27 -11.45
C GLU A 323 -3.09 -10.00 -12.97
N PHE A 324 -2.02 -10.25 -13.72
CA PHE A 324 -2.03 -10.09 -15.17
C PHE A 324 -2.98 -11.07 -15.86
N GLU A 325 -3.02 -12.32 -15.41
CA GLU A 325 -3.95 -13.34 -15.88
C GLU A 325 -5.41 -12.94 -15.62
N ASP A 326 -5.72 -12.43 -14.42
CA ASP A 326 -7.05 -11.96 -14.06
C ASP A 326 -7.49 -10.78 -14.95
N ILE A 327 -6.58 -9.84 -15.23
CA ILE A 327 -6.85 -8.70 -16.12
C ILE A 327 -7.19 -9.18 -17.54
N LEU A 328 -6.46 -10.18 -18.06
CA LEU A 328 -6.75 -10.78 -19.35
C LEU A 328 -8.09 -11.52 -19.35
N ALA A 329 -8.38 -12.28 -18.29
CA ALA A 329 -9.60 -13.07 -18.14
C ALA A 329 -10.86 -12.20 -18.06
N GLN A 330 -10.78 -11.06 -17.35
CA GLN A 330 -11.89 -10.13 -17.18
C GLN A 330 -12.16 -9.30 -18.43
N ASN A 331 -11.35 -9.44 -19.49
CA ASN A 331 -11.49 -8.73 -20.76
C ASN A 331 -11.68 -7.22 -20.53
N HIS A 332 -11.00 -6.68 -19.50
CA HIS A 332 -11.15 -5.29 -19.10
C HIS A 332 -10.88 -4.42 -20.32
N ASN A 333 -11.87 -3.59 -20.68
CA ASN A 333 -11.72 -2.63 -21.76
C ASN A 333 -10.57 -1.68 -21.41
N PHE A 334 -9.37 -1.95 -21.94
CA PHE A 334 -8.22 -1.04 -21.97
C PHE A 334 -8.46 0.14 -22.93
N LEU A 335 -9.73 0.50 -23.19
CA LEU A 335 -10.17 1.50 -24.17
C LEU A 335 -10.91 2.66 -23.51
#